data_AF-A0A8S2W317-F1
#
_entry.id   AF-A0A8S2W317-F1
#
_cell.length_a   1.000
_cell.length_b   1.000
_cell.length_c   1.000
_cell.angle_alpha   90.00
_cell.angle_beta   90.00
_cell.angle_gamma   90.00
#
_symmetry.space_group_name_H-M   'P 1'
#
loop_
_entity.id
_entity.type
_entity.pdbx_description
1 polymer ?
#
loop_
_entity_poly.entity_id
_entity_poly.type
_entity_poly.pdbx_seq_one_letter_code
_entity_poly.pdbx_strand_id
1 'polypeptide(L)'
;MKSASSSIIYSLEGSLTKLLLVSGQLVIHSSIACLAAAIRLSKNVSLVKDVLIRYHSFIIECQEKIIEKPKEECKGSAQLARSIYILGVLCKYFDVERSEYDDLQFSVDDIFQLFMFFIERNDSVVKLKSVVGLGFFLQRYGHYLVEDAVRQLYHTYLLDRRPIAAQLRCQVLINLEEYFRDCIRRMAEQDVDYLNIPTTTNTHHDENSNDTHGITGANLKDTADVHSEMASSIAQCYLRIVLDTYLSEDEIIRQCVRKVVTCILEQGLVHPVQFIPFLIAMTTDRDINIQQSAEQNLQDLDKTNPGIIQTKVMQGFKMSYQLQKLLTMQNAKQSDPQADIIRGMTKLTVISWNSQQLPYCSVNHFLYSLIRSS
;
A
#
# COMPACT_ATOMS: atom_id res chain seq x y z
N MET A 1 14.87 31.15 3.39
CA MET A 1 14.34 30.75 2.07
C MET A 1 14.06 32.00 1.25
N LYS A 2 14.60 32.11 0.03
CA LYS A 2 14.29 33.22 -0.88
C LYS A 2 12.80 33.18 -1.22
N SER A 3 12.09 34.30 -1.12
CA SER A 3 10.67 34.38 -1.47
C SER A 3 10.51 34.04 -2.94
N ALA A 4 9.94 32.87 -3.25
CA ALA A 4 9.42 32.63 -4.57
C ALA A 4 8.37 33.71 -4.86
N SER A 5 8.42 34.32 -6.05
CA SER A 5 7.45 35.36 -6.40
C SER A 5 6.05 34.75 -6.34
N SER A 6 5.15 35.33 -5.55
CA SER A 6 3.79 34.80 -5.33
C SER A 6 3.05 34.59 -6.66
N SER A 7 3.32 35.41 -7.68
CA SER A 7 2.76 35.27 -9.02
C SER A 7 3.13 33.94 -9.69
N ILE A 8 4.35 33.44 -9.47
CA ILE A 8 4.81 32.15 -9.99
C ILE A 8 4.04 31.01 -9.31
N ILE A 9 3.84 31.09 -7.99
CA ILE A 9 3.12 30.05 -7.25
C ILE A 9 1.65 29.98 -7.68
N TYR A 10 0.96 31.12 -7.79
CA TYR A 10 -0.43 31.15 -8.28
C TYR A 10 -0.56 30.65 -9.73
N SER A 11 0.38 31.00 -10.61
CA SER A 11 0.41 30.49 -11.99
C SER A 11 0.63 28.98 -12.05
N LEU A 12 1.51 28.46 -11.18
CA LEU A 12 1.77 27.04 -11.02
C LEU A 12 0.53 26.30 -10.54
N GLU A 13 -0.14 26.79 -9.48
CA GLU A 13 -1.39 26.24 -8.94
C GLU A 13 -2.48 26.10 -10.02
N GLY A 14 -2.70 27.16 -10.80
CA GLY A 14 -3.66 27.14 -11.90
C GLY A 14 -3.28 26.14 -13.00
N SER A 15 -1.99 26.01 -13.30
CA SER A 15 -1.50 25.05 -14.30
C SER A 15 -1.65 23.61 -13.82
N LEU A 16 -1.32 23.31 -12.57
CA LEU A 16 -1.49 21.99 -11.96
C LEU A 16 -2.95 21.57 -11.92
N THR A 17 -3.87 22.50 -11.59
CA THR A 17 -5.31 22.24 -11.59
C THR A 17 -5.83 21.89 -12.99
N LYS A 18 -5.32 22.54 -14.04
CA LYS A 18 -5.66 22.20 -15.44
C LYS A 18 -5.20 20.79 -15.83
N LEU A 19 -4.03 20.36 -15.36
CA LEU A 19 -3.53 18.99 -15.62
C LEU A 19 -4.45 17.91 -15.06
N LEU A 20 -5.20 18.21 -13.98
CA LEU A 20 -6.19 17.28 -13.43
C LEU A 20 -7.33 16.96 -14.41
N LEU A 21 -7.60 17.83 -15.38
CA LEU A 21 -8.67 17.62 -16.37
C LEU A 21 -8.21 16.80 -17.58
N VAL A 22 -6.98 16.99 -18.04
CA VAL A 22 -6.54 16.50 -19.36
C VAL A 22 -5.51 15.37 -19.33
N SER A 23 -4.77 15.21 -18.22
CA SER A 23 -3.58 14.35 -18.20
C SER A 23 -3.85 12.89 -17.79
N GLY A 24 -2.89 12.00 -18.01
CA GLY A 24 -2.95 10.61 -17.53
C GLY A 24 -2.75 10.47 -16.01
N GLN A 25 -3.07 9.29 -15.47
CA GLN A 25 -3.11 9.02 -14.02
C GLN A 25 -1.82 9.39 -13.27
N LEU A 26 -0.66 9.01 -13.79
CA LEU A 26 0.64 9.32 -13.16
C LEU A 26 0.85 10.84 -13.04
N VAL A 27 0.53 11.58 -14.10
CA VAL A 27 0.65 13.04 -14.12
C VAL A 27 -0.34 13.68 -13.16
N ILE A 28 -1.57 13.17 -13.06
CA ILE A 28 -2.56 13.65 -12.09
C ILE A 28 -2.02 13.50 -10.66
N HIS A 29 -1.50 12.33 -10.31
CA HIS A 29 -0.97 12.07 -8.97
C HIS A 29 0.16 13.03 -8.62
N SER A 30 1.17 13.13 -9.50
CA SER A 30 2.29 14.05 -9.30
C SER A 30 1.83 15.52 -9.27
N SER A 31 0.80 15.88 -10.04
CA SER A 31 0.24 17.23 -10.04
C SER A 31 -0.40 17.58 -8.70
N ILE A 32 -1.17 16.67 -8.11
CA ILE A 32 -1.79 16.87 -6.80
C ILE A 32 -0.73 16.91 -5.68
N ALA A 33 0.27 16.02 -5.73
CA ALA A 33 1.40 16.05 -4.80
C ALA A 33 2.16 17.39 -4.86
N CYS A 34 2.42 17.89 -6.07
CA CYS A 34 3.04 19.19 -6.29
C CYS A 34 2.14 20.35 -5.84
N LEU A 35 0.82 20.25 -6.10
CA LEU A 35 -0.15 21.24 -5.66
C LEU A 35 -0.16 21.33 -4.14
N ALA A 36 -0.16 20.21 -3.42
CA ALA A 36 -0.07 20.20 -1.96
C ALA A 36 1.21 20.90 -1.45
N ALA A 37 2.35 20.71 -2.13
CA ALA A 37 3.58 21.43 -1.80
C ALA A 37 3.48 22.94 -2.07
N ALA A 38 2.86 23.35 -3.19
CA ALA A 38 2.63 24.76 -3.53
C ALA A 38 1.67 25.45 -2.55
N ILE A 39 0.56 24.81 -2.19
CA ILE A 39 -0.44 25.32 -1.25
C ILE A 39 0.16 25.53 0.15
N ARG A 40 1.10 24.69 0.59
CA ARG A 40 1.81 24.91 1.86
C ARG A 40 2.56 26.23 1.88
N LEU A 41 3.04 26.71 0.72
CA LEU A 41 3.76 27.97 0.57
C LEU A 41 2.81 29.16 0.36
N SER A 42 1.78 29.03 -0.48
CA SER A 42 0.84 30.12 -0.78
C SER A 42 -0.25 30.33 0.25
N LYS A 43 -0.56 29.29 1.04
CA LYS A 43 -1.72 29.21 1.94
C LYS A 43 -3.06 29.40 1.22
N ASN A 44 -3.13 29.10 -0.08
CA ASN A 44 -4.34 29.24 -0.89
C ASN A 44 -5.34 28.09 -0.69
N VAL A 45 -5.87 27.96 0.53
CA VAL A 45 -6.77 26.84 0.88
C VAL A 45 -8.09 26.88 0.09
N SER A 46 -8.56 28.07 -0.31
CA SER A 46 -9.78 28.21 -1.12
C SER A 46 -9.71 27.47 -2.45
N LEU A 47 -8.55 27.47 -3.12
CA LEU A 47 -8.36 26.69 -4.35
C LEU A 47 -8.56 25.19 -4.11
N VAL A 48 -8.06 24.68 -2.98
CA VAL A 48 -8.20 23.26 -2.63
C VAL A 48 -9.67 22.92 -2.39
N LYS A 49 -10.41 23.77 -1.66
CA LYS A 49 -11.86 23.63 -1.44
C LYS A 49 -12.61 23.59 -2.77
N ASP A 50 -12.35 24.54 -3.66
CA ASP A 50 -13.00 24.59 -4.97
C ASP A 50 -12.77 23.32 -5.79
N VAL A 51 -11.55 22.77 -5.72
CA VAL A 51 -11.20 21.52 -6.40
C VAL A 51 -11.90 20.32 -5.76
N LEU A 52 -11.90 20.21 -4.42
CA LEU A 52 -12.61 19.16 -3.69
C LEU A 52 -14.12 19.18 -3.99
N ILE A 53 -14.76 20.34 -3.85
CA ILE A 53 -16.19 20.54 -4.13
C ILE A 53 -16.51 20.13 -5.56
N ARG A 54 -15.72 20.58 -6.55
CA ARG A 54 -15.95 20.23 -7.96
C ARG A 54 -16.02 18.72 -8.20
N TYR A 55 -15.03 17.97 -7.70
CA TYR A 55 -14.98 16.54 -7.93
C TYR A 55 -16.00 15.78 -7.07
N HIS A 56 -16.21 16.20 -5.82
CA HIS A 56 -17.23 15.63 -4.94
C HIS A 56 -18.64 15.80 -5.53
N SER A 57 -19.03 17.02 -5.90
CA SER A 57 -20.36 17.31 -6.48
C SER A 57 -20.61 16.55 -7.78
N PHE A 58 -19.60 16.40 -8.65
CA PHE A 58 -19.76 15.60 -9.86
C PHE A 58 -20.00 14.11 -9.57
N ILE A 59 -19.33 13.55 -8.55
CA ILE A 59 -19.50 12.16 -8.13
C ILE A 59 -20.90 11.96 -7.53
N ILE A 60 -21.36 12.89 -6.69
CA ILE A 60 -22.73 12.89 -6.13
C ILE A 60 -23.78 12.94 -7.25
N GLU A 61 -23.64 13.82 -8.23
CA GLU A 61 -24.55 13.91 -9.37
C GLU A 61 -24.62 12.57 -10.14
N CYS A 62 -23.48 11.88 -10.27
CA CYS A 62 -23.45 10.54 -10.87
C CYS A 62 -24.14 9.50 -9.99
N GLN A 63 -23.92 9.55 -8.67
CA GLN A 63 -24.58 8.66 -7.71
C GLN A 63 -26.10 8.82 -7.76
N GLU A 64 -26.62 10.04 -7.72
CA GLU A 64 -28.05 10.35 -7.78
C GLU A 64 -28.68 9.80 -9.06
N LYS A 65 -28.07 10.04 -10.22
CA LYS A 65 -28.53 9.50 -11.51
C LYS A 65 -28.59 7.97 -11.53
N ILE A 66 -27.62 7.31 -10.90
CA ILE A 66 -27.58 5.84 -10.80
C ILE A 66 -28.67 5.33 -9.86
N ILE A 67 -28.92 6.01 -8.74
CA ILE A 67 -29.99 5.66 -7.80
C ILE A 67 -31.36 5.81 -8.48
N GLU A 68 -31.57 6.89 -9.23
CA GLU A 68 -32.80 7.12 -10.00
C GLU A 68 -32.99 6.07 -11.11
N LYS A 69 -31.91 5.61 -11.74
CA LYS A 69 -31.94 4.68 -12.87
C LYS A 69 -30.95 3.52 -12.73
N PRO A 70 -31.22 2.53 -11.85
CA PRO A 70 -30.26 1.47 -11.54
C PRO A 70 -29.91 0.52 -12.70
N LYS A 71 -30.77 0.45 -13.71
CA LYS A 71 -30.65 -0.47 -14.86
C LYS A 71 -29.95 0.15 -16.07
N GLU A 72 -29.72 1.47 -16.08
CA GLU A 72 -29.00 2.13 -17.16
C GLU A 72 -27.50 2.11 -16.87
N GLU A 73 -26.68 1.77 -17.87
CA GLU A 73 -25.23 1.93 -17.76
C GLU A 73 -24.89 3.41 -17.58
N CYS A 74 -24.03 3.73 -16.61
CA CYS A 74 -23.62 5.11 -16.36
C CYS A 74 -22.82 5.65 -17.56
N LYS A 75 -23.48 6.47 -18.39
CA LYS A 75 -22.78 7.27 -19.41
C LYS A 75 -21.71 8.12 -18.72
N GLY A 76 -20.48 8.11 -19.24
CA GLY A 76 -19.37 8.85 -18.64
C GLY A 76 -18.60 8.09 -17.55
N SER A 77 -18.68 6.75 -17.50
CA SER A 77 -17.93 5.90 -16.56
C SER A 77 -16.43 6.23 -16.49
N ALA A 78 -15.79 6.61 -17.62
CA ALA A 78 -14.40 7.05 -17.64
C ALA A 78 -14.15 8.37 -16.88
N GLN A 79 -15.06 9.34 -17.01
CA GLN A 79 -14.96 10.61 -16.29
C GLN A 79 -15.26 10.40 -14.81
N LEU A 80 -16.25 9.57 -14.47
CA LEU A 80 -16.54 9.18 -13.10
C LEU A 80 -15.35 8.48 -12.45
N ALA A 81 -14.80 7.46 -13.11
CA ALA A 81 -13.58 6.76 -12.71
C ALA A 81 -12.39 7.72 -12.47
N ARG A 82 -12.22 8.72 -13.34
CA ARG A 82 -11.21 9.77 -13.18
C ARG A 82 -11.48 10.65 -11.96
N SER A 83 -12.72 11.12 -11.78
CA SER A 83 -13.10 11.98 -10.66
C SER A 83 -12.93 11.25 -9.32
N ILE A 84 -13.34 9.98 -9.23
CA ILE A 84 -13.16 9.14 -8.04
C ILE A 84 -11.67 8.97 -7.71
N TYR A 85 -10.85 8.70 -8.72
CA TYR A 85 -9.40 8.63 -8.55
C TYR A 85 -8.82 9.94 -8.00
N ILE A 86 -9.20 11.08 -8.60
CA ILE A 86 -8.74 12.41 -8.17
C ILE A 86 -9.16 12.70 -6.73
N LEU A 87 -10.42 12.42 -6.37
CA LEU A 87 -10.93 12.63 -5.02
C LEU A 87 -10.11 11.84 -3.99
N GLY A 88 -9.81 10.56 -4.26
CA GLY A 88 -8.96 9.75 -3.38
C GLY A 88 -7.55 10.33 -3.19
N VAL A 89 -6.92 10.79 -4.28
CA VAL A 89 -5.59 11.42 -4.20
C VAL A 89 -5.65 12.77 -3.46
N LEU A 90 -6.70 13.55 -3.64
CA LEU A 90 -6.90 14.79 -2.88
C LEU A 90 -6.98 14.49 -1.38
N CYS A 91 -7.78 13.49 -0.95
CA CYS A 91 -7.87 13.07 0.45
C CYS A 91 -6.54 12.57 1.03
N LYS A 92 -5.66 11.97 0.22
CA LYS A 92 -4.30 11.62 0.66
C LYS A 92 -3.52 12.87 1.06
N TYR A 93 -3.52 13.90 0.23
CA TYR A 93 -2.64 15.05 0.39
C TYR A 93 -3.24 16.20 1.21
N PHE A 94 -4.55 16.34 1.22
CA PHE A 94 -5.30 17.39 1.92
C PHE A 94 -6.18 16.75 2.98
N ASP A 95 -5.97 17.19 4.21
CA ASP A 95 -6.66 16.67 5.38
C ASP A 95 -7.96 17.45 5.61
N VAL A 96 -9.07 16.83 5.22
CA VAL A 96 -10.42 17.40 5.25
C VAL A 96 -10.96 17.56 6.68
N GLU A 97 -10.36 16.93 7.69
CA GLU A 97 -10.77 17.07 9.10
C GLU A 97 -10.20 18.34 9.76
N ARG A 98 -9.32 19.07 9.07
CA ARG A 98 -8.77 20.33 9.60
C ARG A 98 -9.83 21.42 9.57
N SER A 99 -9.80 22.29 10.58
CA SER A 99 -10.71 23.43 10.72
C SER A 99 -10.75 24.37 9.51
N GLU A 100 -9.68 24.40 8.73
CA GLU A 100 -9.62 25.13 7.47
C GLU A 100 -10.69 24.67 6.46
N TYR A 101 -11.27 23.47 6.61
CA TYR A 101 -12.25 22.85 5.72
C TYR A 101 -13.64 22.69 6.35
N ASP A 102 -13.91 23.25 7.53
CA ASP A 102 -15.19 23.12 8.26
C ASP A 102 -16.40 23.70 7.50
N ASP A 103 -16.17 24.57 6.52
CA ASP A 103 -17.19 25.17 5.66
C ASP A 103 -17.59 24.28 4.46
N LEU A 104 -16.96 23.13 4.27
CA LEU A 104 -17.37 22.16 3.28
C LEU A 104 -18.73 21.55 3.66
N GLN A 105 -19.56 21.31 2.65
CA GLN A 105 -20.91 20.73 2.82
C GLN A 105 -20.90 19.20 3.00
N PHE A 106 -19.72 18.60 3.15
CA PHE A 106 -19.54 17.15 3.27
C PHE A 106 -18.40 16.86 4.23
N SER A 107 -18.50 15.72 4.91
CA SER A 107 -17.52 15.19 5.84
C SER A 107 -16.60 14.14 5.20
N VAL A 108 -15.59 13.70 5.94
CA VAL A 108 -14.76 12.54 5.58
C VAL A 108 -15.59 11.27 5.45
N ASP A 109 -16.58 11.09 6.33
CA ASP A 109 -17.51 9.95 6.28
C ASP A 109 -18.34 9.95 4.99
N ASP A 110 -18.81 11.11 4.54
CA ASP A 110 -19.58 11.22 3.28
C ASP A 110 -18.72 10.77 2.08
N ILE A 111 -17.45 11.18 2.04
CA ILE A 111 -16.49 10.75 1.02
C ILE A 111 -16.25 9.24 1.09
N PHE A 112 -16.10 8.70 2.30
CA PHE A 112 -15.93 7.27 2.52
C PHE A 112 -17.14 6.48 1.99
N GLN A 113 -18.37 6.91 2.30
CA GLN A 113 -19.59 6.28 1.81
C GLN A 113 -19.70 6.33 0.28
N LEU A 114 -19.21 7.39 -0.38
CA LEU A 114 -19.15 7.44 -1.84
C LEU A 114 -18.25 6.34 -2.41
N PHE A 115 -17.05 6.14 -1.83
CA PHE A 115 -16.19 5.04 -2.29
C PHE A 115 -16.89 3.69 -2.13
N MET A 116 -17.47 3.42 -0.96
CA MET A 116 -18.16 2.17 -0.67
C MET A 116 -19.34 1.93 -1.65
N PHE A 117 -20.15 2.95 -1.92
CA PHE A 117 -21.26 2.88 -2.89
C PHE A 117 -20.79 2.39 -4.26
N PHE A 118 -19.72 2.98 -4.80
CA PHE A 118 -19.23 2.66 -6.13
C PHE A 118 -18.47 1.33 -6.21
N ILE A 119 -17.87 0.86 -5.10
CA ILE A 119 -17.22 -0.45 -5.00
C ILE A 119 -18.23 -1.59 -5.15
N GLU A 120 -19.45 -1.42 -4.66
CA GLU A 120 -20.50 -2.44 -4.75
C GLU A 120 -21.14 -2.57 -6.15
N ARG A 121 -20.86 -1.65 -7.07
CA ARG A 121 -21.51 -1.64 -8.40
C ARG A 121 -20.92 -2.67 -9.34
N ASN A 122 -21.57 -3.00 -10.46
CA ASN A 122 -21.08 -4.02 -11.38
C ASN A 122 -20.07 -3.51 -12.43
N ASP A 123 -19.98 -2.18 -12.64
CA ASP A 123 -19.00 -1.60 -13.57
C ASP A 123 -17.57 -1.85 -13.07
N SER A 124 -16.81 -2.65 -13.82
CA SER A 124 -15.46 -3.08 -13.42
C SER A 124 -14.45 -1.95 -13.34
N VAL A 125 -14.57 -0.92 -14.19
CA VAL A 125 -13.61 0.20 -14.24
C VAL A 125 -13.87 1.15 -13.09
N VAL A 126 -15.13 1.53 -12.87
CA VAL A 126 -15.53 2.39 -11.76
C VAL A 126 -15.22 1.69 -10.43
N LYS A 127 -15.62 0.42 -10.28
CA LYS A 127 -15.29 -0.38 -9.09
C LYS A 127 -13.80 -0.38 -8.79
N LEU A 128 -12.97 -0.71 -9.77
CA LEU A 128 -11.53 -0.73 -9.58
C LEU A 128 -11.01 0.65 -9.17
N LYS A 129 -11.46 1.72 -9.84
CA LYS A 129 -11.02 3.09 -9.49
C LYS A 129 -11.52 3.55 -8.13
N SER A 130 -12.66 3.06 -7.66
CA SER A 130 -13.12 3.28 -6.28
C SER A 130 -12.25 2.57 -5.27
N VAL A 131 -11.81 1.32 -5.54
CA VAL A 131 -10.85 0.64 -4.67
C VAL A 131 -9.49 1.36 -4.67
N VAL A 132 -9.03 1.84 -5.82
CA VAL A 132 -7.80 2.67 -5.92
C VAL A 132 -7.95 3.98 -5.13
N GLY A 133 -9.05 4.70 -5.31
CA GLY A 133 -9.35 5.96 -4.63
C GLY A 133 -9.43 5.77 -3.11
N LEU A 134 -10.14 4.72 -2.67
CA LEU A 134 -10.19 4.30 -1.28
C LEU A 134 -8.78 4.00 -0.74
N GLY A 135 -7.91 3.36 -1.52
CA GLY A 135 -6.51 3.13 -1.13
C GLY A 135 -5.74 4.41 -0.81
N PHE A 136 -5.92 5.48 -1.60
CA PHE A 136 -5.31 6.78 -1.30
C PHE A 136 -5.95 7.46 -0.09
N PHE A 137 -7.27 7.39 0.03
CA PHE A 137 -8.00 7.88 1.20
C PHE A 137 -7.49 7.24 2.50
N LEU A 138 -7.33 5.91 2.52
CA LEU A 138 -6.89 5.15 3.69
C LEU A 138 -5.43 5.43 4.09
N GLN A 139 -4.59 5.95 3.18
CA GLN A 139 -3.25 6.40 3.57
C GLN A 139 -3.30 7.58 4.54
N ARG A 140 -4.32 8.44 4.45
CA ARG A 140 -4.56 9.53 5.41
C ARG A 140 -5.40 9.02 6.59
N TYR A 141 -6.54 8.40 6.28
CA TYR A 141 -7.54 7.98 7.25
C TYR A 141 -7.40 6.49 7.56
N GLY A 142 -6.25 6.12 8.13
CA GLY A 142 -5.90 4.70 8.37
C GLY A 142 -6.83 3.96 9.32
N HIS A 143 -7.57 4.66 10.20
CA HIS A 143 -8.49 4.03 11.15
C HIS A 143 -9.61 3.24 10.46
N TYR A 144 -10.06 3.65 9.28
CA TYR A 144 -11.05 2.87 8.51
C TYR A 144 -10.54 1.49 8.10
N LEU A 145 -9.22 1.23 8.04
CA LEU A 145 -8.68 -0.11 7.75
C LEU A 145 -9.02 -1.14 8.83
N VAL A 146 -9.26 -0.73 10.08
CA VAL A 146 -9.67 -1.65 11.15
C VAL A 146 -11.19 -1.75 11.30
N GLU A 147 -11.94 -0.85 10.66
CA GLU A 147 -13.40 -0.90 10.66
C GLU A 147 -13.95 -2.08 9.86
N ASP A 148 -15.11 -2.58 10.29
CA ASP A 148 -15.74 -3.77 9.71
C ASP A 148 -16.01 -3.64 8.22
N ALA A 149 -16.43 -2.46 7.75
CA ALA A 149 -16.77 -2.23 6.35
C ALA A 149 -15.57 -2.49 5.41
N VAL A 150 -14.42 -1.88 5.69
CA VAL A 150 -13.21 -2.05 4.87
C VAL A 150 -12.57 -3.41 5.12
N ARG A 151 -12.53 -3.85 6.38
CA ARG A 151 -11.97 -5.16 6.74
C ARG A 151 -12.65 -6.30 6.02
N GLN A 152 -13.98 -6.36 6.07
CA GLN A 152 -14.74 -7.40 5.39
C GLN A 152 -14.61 -7.30 3.87
N LEU A 153 -14.61 -6.08 3.31
CA LEU A 153 -14.43 -5.86 1.88
C LEU A 153 -13.08 -6.40 1.40
N TYR A 154 -11.98 -6.00 2.05
CA TYR A 154 -10.63 -6.41 1.68
C TYR A 154 -10.43 -7.91 1.86
N HIS A 155 -10.93 -8.47 2.97
CA HIS A 155 -10.91 -9.93 3.16
C HIS A 155 -11.67 -10.68 2.07
N THR A 156 -12.85 -10.19 1.69
CA THR A 156 -13.67 -10.79 0.62
C THR A 156 -12.91 -10.83 -0.69
N TYR A 157 -12.27 -9.73 -1.09
CA TYR A 157 -11.47 -9.71 -2.31
C TYR A 157 -10.26 -10.64 -2.23
N LEU A 158 -9.48 -10.61 -1.14
CA LEU A 158 -8.30 -11.45 -0.99
C LEU A 158 -8.63 -12.96 -1.03
N LEU A 159 -9.77 -13.36 -0.45
CA LEU A 159 -10.28 -14.74 -0.47
C LEU A 159 -10.82 -15.19 -1.83
N ASP A 160 -11.19 -14.27 -2.73
CA ASP A 160 -11.78 -14.60 -4.02
C ASP A 160 -10.74 -15.14 -5.01
N ARG A 161 -10.59 -16.46 -5.08
CA ARG A 161 -9.58 -17.10 -5.94
C ARG A 161 -9.91 -17.09 -7.43
N ARG A 162 -11.04 -16.53 -7.86
CA ARG A 162 -11.44 -16.51 -9.28
C ARG A 162 -10.51 -15.57 -10.09
N PRO A 163 -10.12 -15.93 -11.32
CA PRO A 163 -9.28 -15.08 -12.16
C PRO A 163 -9.85 -13.67 -12.40
N ILE A 164 -11.18 -13.55 -12.50
CA ILE A 164 -11.85 -12.25 -12.68
C ILE A 164 -11.63 -11.27 -11.51
N ALA A 165 -11.31 -11.78 -10.32
CA ALA A 165 -11.04 -10.97 -9.13
C ALA A 165 -9.56 -10.61 -8.97
N ALA A 166 -8.66 -11.14 -9.82
CA ALA A 166 -7.21 -10.95 -9.68
C ALA A 166 -6.81 -9.47 -9.60
N GLN A 167 -7.41 -8.61 -10.44
CA GLN A 167 -7.11 -7.18 -10.45
C GLN A 167 -7.51 -6.49 -9.14
N LEU A 168 -8.67 -6.82 -8.56
CA LEU A 168 -9.11 -6.26 -7.28
C LEU A 168 -8.25 -6.77 -6.12
N ARG A 169 -7.83 -8.05 -6.16
CA ARG A 169 -6.88 -8.63 -5.19
C ARG A 169 -5.56 -7.90 -5.19
N CYS A 170 -4.96 -7.72 -6.37
CA CYS A 170 -3.74 -6.94 -6.52
C CYS A 170 -3.95 -5.52 -5.99
N GLN A 171 -5.07 -4.89 -6.30
CA GLN A 171 -5.33 -3.53 -5.83
C GLN A 171 -5.46 -3.43 -4.31
N VAL A 172 -6.12 -4.38 -3.64
CA VAL A 172 -6.18 -4.43 -2.16
C VAL A 172 -4.78 -4.57 -1.57
N LEU A 173 -3.96 -5.47 -2.12
CA LEU A 173 -2.58 -5.65 -1.67
C LEU A 173 -1.73 -4.38 -1.91
N ILE A 174 -1.90 -3.71 -3.05
CA ILE A 174 -1.25 -2.43 -3.35
C ILE A 174 -1.68 -1.34 -2.36
N ASN A 175 -2.97 -1.28 -2.00
CA ASN A 175 -3.46 -0.31 -1.02
C ASN A 175 -2.81 -0.53 0.35
N LEU A 176 -2.71 -1.78 0.80
CA LEU A 176 -2.03 -2.13 2.05
C LEU A 176 -0.53 -1.82 1.98
N GLU A 177 0.14 -2.17 0.88
CA GLU A 177 1.55 -1.85 0.66
C GLU A 177 1.80 -0.33 0.76
N GLU A 178 1.02 0.45 0.02
CA GLU A 178 1.17 1.90 -0.03
C GLU A 178 0.84 2.54 1.32
N TYR A 179 -0.12 2.01 2.08
CA TYR A 179 -0.37 2.43 3.46
C TYR A 179 0.88 2.26 4.33
N PHE A 180 1.43 1.04 4.40
CA PHE A 180 2.61 0.77 5.23
C PHE A 180 3.84 1.55 4.77
N ARG A 181 4.04 1.69 3.45
CA ARG A 181 5.14 2.49 2.88
C ARG A 181 4.99 3.97 3.23
N ASP A 182 3.77 4.50 3.24
CA ASP A 182 3.51 5.89 3.62
C ASP A 182 3.72 6.11 5.13
N CYS A 183 3.43 5.10 5.98
CA CYS A 183 3.82 5.14 7.40
C CYS A 183 5.34 5.25 7.57
N ILE A 184 6.14 4.40 6.91
CA ILE A 184 7.62 4.49 6.93
C ILE A 184 8.09 5.90 6.53
N ARG A 185 7.53 6.44 5.44
CA ARG A 185 7.87 7.78 4.95
C ARG A 185 7.57 8.86 5.99
N ARG A 186 6.38 8.82 6.62
CA ARG A 186 6.00 9.82 7.63
C ARG A 186 6.86 9.73 8.89
N MET A 187 7.19 8.52 9.34
CA MET A 187 8.09 8.32 10.47
C MET A 187 9.47 8.95 10.17
N ALA A 188 10.03 8.68 8.98
CA ALA A 188 11.30 9.27 8.57
C ALA A 188 11.25 10.81 8.47
N GLU A 189 10.13 11.38 8.00
CA GLU A 189 9.94 12.85 7.97
C GLU A 189 9.86 13.44 9.39
N GLN A 190 9.14 12.78 10.31
CA GLN A 190 9.03 13.19 11.71
C GLN A 190 10.38 13.12 12.45
N ASP A 191 11.19 12.09 12.18
CA ASP A 191 12.54 11.96 12.76
C ASP A 191 13.44 13.14 12.34
N VAL A 192 13.38 13.54 11.07
CA VAL A 192 14.11 14.71 10.56
C VAL A 192 13.61 15.99 11.24
N ASP A 193 12.30 16.17 11.35
CA ASP A 193 11.72 17.34 12.01
C ASP A 193 12.09 17.41 13.49
N TYR A 194 12.10 16.28 14.21
CA TYR A 194 12.52 16.19 15.61
C TYR A 194 13.98 16.62 15.81
N LEU A 195 14.88 16.18 14.92
CA LEU A 195 16.29 16.57 14.95
C LEU A 195 16.52 18.07 14.67
N ASN A 196 15.57 18.71 13.99
CA ASN A 196 15.63 20.14 13.66
C ASN A 196 15.03 21.04 14.76
N ILE A 197 14.40 20.48 15.81
CA ILE A 197 13.93 21.26 16.97
C ILE A 197 15.16 21.71 17.78
N PRO A 198 15.38 23.03 17.98
CA PRO A 198 16.51 23.52 18.74
C PRO A 198 16.50 22.96 20.17
N THR A 199 17.58 22.28 20.58
CA THR A 199 17.78 21.72 21.93
C THR A 199 17.85 22.78 23.05
N THR A 200 17.65 24.06 22.72
CA THR A 200 17.73 25.20 23.65
C THR A 200 16.44 25.52 24.39
N THR A 201 15.32 24.84 24.14
CA THR A 201 14.10 24.96 24.99
C THR A 201 14.16 24.07 26.24
N ASN A 202 15.35 23.90 26.82
CA ASN A 202 15.54 23.49 28.22
C ASN A 202 15.68 24.74 29.10
N THR A 203 14.82 25.74 28.91
CA THR A 203 14.77 26.92 29.77
C THR A 203 13.36 27.08 30.29
N HIS A 204 13.20 26.67 31.55
CA HIS A 204 12.16 27.05 32.49
C HIS A 204 10.70 26.83 32.05
N HIS A 205 10.04 25.91 32.75
CA HIS A 205 8.60 25.91 32.94
C HIS A 205 8.15 27.30 33.45
N ASP A 206 7.72 28.17 32.54
CA ASP A 206 6.79 29.24 32.89
C ASP A 206 5.38 28.68 32.67
N GLU A 207 4.74 28.28 33.77
CA GLU A 207 3.36 27.75 33.82
C GLU A 207 2.28 28.78 33.45
N ASN A 208 2.61 29.91 32.81
CA ASN A 208 1.70 31.05 32.62
C ASN A 208 1.69 31.66 31.20
N SER A 209 2.10 30.93 30.16
CA SER A 209 1.89 31.37 28.77
C SER A 209 0.78 30.55 28.10
N ASN A 210 -0.37 31.19 27.86
CA ASN A 210 -1.52 30.62 27.14
C ASN A 210 -1.30 30.55 25.60
N ASP A 211 -0.05 30.49 25.14
CA ASP A 211 0.26 30.43 23.70
C ASP A 211 0.34 28.97 23.24
N THR A 212 -0.82 28.47 22.82
CA THR A 212 -1.13 27.03 22.62
C THR A 212 -0.71 26.49 21.24
N HIS A 213 0.35 27.02 20.60
CA HIS A 213 0.72 26.63 19.22
C HIS A 213 2.23 26.45 18.95
N GLY A 214 3.01 26.13 19.97
CA GLY A 214 4.35 25.59 19.78
C GLY A 214 4.30 24.06 19.60
N ILE A 215 4.78 23.54 18.47
CA ILE A 215 5.01 22.09 18.33
C ILE A 215 6.20 21.73 19.23
N THR A 216 5.94 21.09 20.37
CA THR A 216 6.99 20.61 21.29
C THR A 216 7.47 19.20 20.90
N GLY A 217 8.69 18.83 21.29
CA GLY A 217 9.19 17.47 21.05
C GLY A 217 8.33 16.36 21.68
N ALA A 218 7.58 16.66 22.74
CA ALA A 218 6.60 15.74 23.34
C ALA A 218 5.39 15.52 22.43
N ASN A 219 4.84 16.58 21.83
CA ASN A 219 3.71 16.48 20.89
C ASN A 219 4.06 15.67 19.62
N LEU A 220 5.30 15.78 19.11
CA LEU A 220 5.73 14.92 17.99
C LEU A 220 5.80 13.45 18.41
N LYS A 221 6.29 13.18 19.62
CA LYS A 221 6.46 11.81 20.09
C LYS A 221 5.11 11.12 20.30
N ASP A 222 4.17 11.79 20.96
CA ASP A 222 2.83 11.23 21.20
C ASP A 222 2.08 10.96 19.90
N THR A 223 2.21 11.83 18.89
CA THR A 223 1.60 11.60 17.56
C THR A 223 2.28 10.47 16.79
N ALA A 224 3.60 10.33 16.89
CA ALA A 224 4.33 9.21 16.29
C ALA A 224 3.93 7.85 16.91
N ASP A 225 3.78 7.80 18.24
CA ASP A 225 3.39 6.58 18.97
C ASP A 225 1.98 6.12 18.56
N VAL A 226 1.00 7.03 18.44
CA VAL A 226 -0.36 6.71 17.96
C VAL A 226 -0.36 6.15 16.54
N HIS A 227 0.41 6.75 15.63
CA HIS A 227 0.50 6.27 14.24
C HIS A 227 1.19 4.89 14.15
N SER A 228 2.21 4.65 14.97
CA SER A 228 2.89 3.35 15.06
C SER A 228 1.98 2.25 15.60
N GLU A 229 1.21 2.54 16.65
CA GLU A 229 0.24 1.60 17.23
C GLU A 229 -0.85 1.21 16.21
N MET A 230 -1.40 2.20 15.50
CA MET A 230 -2.38 1.98 14.44
C MET A 230 -1.82 1.08 13.32
N ALA A 231 -0.59 1.34 12.87
CA ALA A 231 0.05 0.55 11.83
C ALA A 231 0.25 -0.92 12.28
N SER A 232 0.64 -1.14 13.55
CA SER A 232 0.75 -2.50 14.10
C SER A 232 -0.60 -3.20 14.17
N SER A 233 -1.65 -2.53 14.64
CA SER A 233 -3.02 -3.08 14.69
C SER A 233 -3.52 -3.51 13.31
N ILE A 234 -3.34 -2.66 12.29
CA ILE A 234 -3.69 -2.96 10.90
C ILE A 234 -2.87 -4.15 10.39
N ALA A 235 -1.54 -4.16 10.61
CA ALA A 235 -0.69 -5.27 10.19
C ALA A 235 -1.16 -6.60 10.78
N GLN A 236 -1.47 -6.64 12.08
CA GLN A 236 -1.98 -7.83 12.76
C GLN A 236 -3.34 -8.28 12.20
N CYS A 237 -4.22 -7.33 11.86
CA CYS A 237 -5.54 -7.59 11.29
C CYS A 237 -5.47 -8.33 9.95
N TYR A 238 -4.57 -7.89 9.05
CA TYR A 238 -4.51 -8.40 7.68
C TYR A 238 -3.42 -9.45 7.43
N LEU A 239 -2.44 -9.61 8.32
CA LEU A 239 -1.25 -10.44 8.06
C LEU A 239 -1.61 -11.85 7.61
N ARG A 240 -2.51 -12.52 8.34
CA ARG A 240 -2.84 -13.92 8.07
C ARG A 240 -3.40 -14.12 6.66
N ILE A 241 -4.35 -13.27 6.26
CA ILE A 241 -4.99 -13.37 4.94
C ILE A 241 -4.04 -12.93 3.81
N VAL A 242 -3.18 -11.93 4.05
CA VAL A 242 -2.14 -11.51 3.10
C VAL A 242 -1.17 -12.66 2.84
N LEU A 243 -0.67 -13.30 3.90
CA LEU A 243 0.22 -14.46 3.77
C LEU A 243 -0.47 -15.61 3.02
N ASP A 244 -1.70 -15.99 3.40
CA ASP A 244 -2.46 -17.06 2.73
C ASP A 244 -2.76 -16.75 1.25
N THR A 245 -2.79 -15.47 0.86
CA THR A 245 -2.95 -15.03 -0.53
C THR A 245 -1.73 -15.34 -1.39
N TYR A 246 -0.53 -15.52 -0.80
CA TYR A 246 0.70 -15.81 -1.55
C TYR A 246 0.64 -17.12 -2.34
N LEU A 247 -0.09 -18.13 -1.87
CA LEU A 247 -0.26 -19.40 -2.59
C LEU A 247 -1.24 -19.22 -3.77
N SER A 248 -0.77 -18.54 -4.81
CA SER A 248 -1.51 -18.13 -6.01
C SER A 248 -0.76 -18.49 -7.29
N GLU A 249 -1.48 -18.90 -8.33
CA GLU A 249 -0.92 -19.18 -9.68
C GLU A 249 -0.47 -17.87 -10.36
N ASP A 250 -1.11 -16.76 -10.00
CA ASP A 250 -0.82 -15.42 -10.53
C ASP A 250 0.44 -14.83 -9.90
N GLU A 251 1.48 -14.62 -10.72
CA GLU A 251 2.76 -14.02 -10.32
C GLU A 251 2.60 -12.59 -9.81
N ILE A 252 1.68 -11.79 -10.37
CA ILE A 252 1.46 -10.41 -9.95
C ILE A 252 0.92 -10.37 -8.52
N ILE A 253 -0.02 -11.27 -8.19
CA ILE A 253 -0.52 -11.41 -6.81
C ILE A 253 0.63 -11.79 -5.86
N ARG A 254 1.49 -12.73 -6.25
CA ARG A 254 2.66 -13.13 -5.44
C ARG A 254 3.63 -11.97 -5.22
N GLN A 255 3.91 -11.17 -6.25
CA GLN A 255 4.73 -9.96 -6.14
C GLN A 255 4.09 -8.91 -5.20
N CYS A 256 2.77 -8.70 -5.29
CA CYS A 256 2.05 -7.79 -4.38
C CYS A 256 2.14 -8.26 -2.93
N VAL A 257 1.92 -9.54 -2.64
CA VAL A 257 2.05 -10.08 -1.28
C VAL A 257 3.46 -9.90 -0.74
N ARG A 258 4.49 -10.19 -1.55
CA ARG A 258 5.89 -9.95 -1.17
C ARG A 258 6.11 -8.52 -0.71
N LYS A 259 5.64 -7.53 -1.47
CA LYS A 259 5.84 -6.12 -1.14
C LYS A 259 5.17 -5.73 0.19
N VAL A 260 3.94 -6.18 0.44
CA VAL A 260 3.27 -5.97 1.73
C VAL A 260 4.06 -6.62 2.87
N VAL A 261 4.48 -7.87 2.70
CA VAL A 261 5.26 -8.62 3.70
C VAL A 261 6.58 -7.91 4.02
N THR A 262 7.31 -7.44 3.01
CA THR A 262 8.55 -6.67 3.20
C THR A 262 8.29 -5.42 4.02
N CYS A 263 7.27 -4.62 3.70
CA CYS A 263 6.96 -3.40 4.46
C CYS A 263 6.64 -3.68 5.94
N ILE A 264 5.91 -4.77 6.24
CA ILE A 264 5.57 -5.15 7.62
C ILE A 264 6.81 -5.63 8.40
N LEU A 265 7.69 -6.41 7.75
CA LEU A 265 8.92 -6.92 8.36
C LEU A 265 9.93 -5.81 8.64
N GLU A 266 10.17 -4.90 7.67
CA GLU A 266 11.11 -3.78 7.80
C GLU A 266 10.76 -2.85 8.97
N GLN A 267 9.46 -2.69 9.26
CA GLN A 267 8.96 -1.88 10.36
C GLN A 267 8.88 -2.65 11.70
N GLY A 268 9.04 -3.97 11.70
CA GLY A 268 8.88 -4.77 12.91
C GLY A 268 7.46 -4.77 13.51
N LEU A 269 6.42 -4.52 12.70
CA LEU A 269 5.04 -4.34 13.18
C LEU A 269 4.42 -5.60 13.78
N VAL A 270 4.93 -6.78 13.42
CA VAL A 270 4.43 -8.09 13.88
C VAL A 270 5.61 -9.04 14.14
N HIS A 271 5.48 -9.88 15.18
CA HIS A 271 6.49 -10.88 15.51
C HIS A 271 6.79 -11.84 14.32
N PRO A 272 8.07 -12.07 13.98
CA PRO A 272 8.46 -12.67 12.69
C PRO A 272 8.13 -14.15 12.50
N VAL A 273 7.82 -14.88 13.58
CA VAL A 273 7.49 -16.33 13.55
C VAL A 273 6.46 -16.73 12.49
N GLN A 274 5.47 -15.87 12.21
CA GLN A 274 4.40 -16.19 11.25
C GLN A 274 4.85 -16.08 9.79
N PHE A 275 5.89 -15.29 9.52
CA PHE A 275 6.40 -15.04 8.17
C PHE A 275 7.32 -16.16 7.68
N ILE A 276 8.07 -16.79 8.58
CA ILE A 276 9.15 -17.73 8.24
C ILE A 276 8.70 -18.84 7.27
N PRO A 277 7.57 -19.54 7.49
CA PRO A 277 7.13 -20.57 6.53
C PRO A 277 6.88 -20.03 5.11
N PHE A 278 6.33 -18.82 5.01
CA PHE A 278 6.04 -18.16 3.73
C PHE A 278 7.32 -17.65 3.07
N LEU A 279 8.24 -17.05 3.82
CA LEU A 279 9.54 -16.61 3.31
C LEU A 279 10.35 -17.79 2.77
N ILE A 280 10.38 -18.92 3.48
CA ILE A 280 11.01 -20.15 2.99
C ILE A 280 10.39 -20.59 1.66
N ALA A 281 9.05 -20.61 1.56
CA ALA A 281 8.38 -20.92 0.30
C ALA A 281 8.75 -19.92 -0.81
N MET A 282 8.83 -18.62 -0.50
CA MET A 282 9.20 -17.56 -1.44
C MET A 282 10.61 -17.71 -2.01
N THR A 283 11.57 -18.23 -1.24
CA THR A 283 12.91 -18.57 -1.77
C THR A 283 12.88 -19.62 -2.89
N THR A 284 11.74 -20.28 -3.09
CA THR A 284 11.54 -21.28 -4.14
C THR A 284 10.66 -20.79 -5.30
N ASP A 285 10.21 -19.53 -5.30
CA ASP A 285 9.38 -18.97 -6.38
C ASP A 285 10.14 -19.02 -7.74
N ARG A 286 9.45 -18.86 -8.86
CA ARG A 286 10.10 -18.73 -10.17
C ARG A 286 10.60 -17.31 -10.45
N ASP A 287 9.99 -16.32 -9.80
CA ASP A 287 10.38 -14.92 -9.89
C ASP A 287 11.62 -14.64 -9.00
N ILE A 288 12.70 -14.20 -9.63
CA ILE A 288 13.99 -13.93 -8.97
C ILE A 288 13.88 -12.81 -7.94
N ASN A 289 13.06 -11.78 -8.18
CA ASN A 289 12.88 -10.68 -7.23
C ASN A 289 12.15 -11.17 -5.96
N ILE A 290 11.22 -12.12 -6.11
CA ILE A 290 10.57 -12.77 -4.96
C ILE A 290 11.58 -13.58 -4.16
N GLN A 291 12.39 -14.40 -4.83
CA GLN A 291 13.45 -15.18 -4.18
C GLN A 291 14.42 -14.28 -3.40
N GLN A 292 15.07 -13.33 -4.07
CA GLN A 292 16.10 -12.47 -3.46
C GLN A 292 15.56 -11.66 -2.28
N SER A 293 14.34 -11.13 -2.39
CA SER A 293 13.70 -10.40 -1.30
C SER A 293 13.45 -11.29 -0.09
N ALA A 294 13.03 -12.54 -0.30
CA ALA A 294 12.78 -13.47 0.80
C ALA A 294 14.08 -13.98 1.43
N GLU A 295 15.13 -14.20 0.63
CA GLU A 295 16.47 -14.54 1.09
C GLU A 295 17.04 -13.45 2.00
N GLN A 296 16.96 -12.18 1.56
CA GLN A 296 17.39 -11.02 2.36
C GLN A 296 16.60 -10.94 3.67
N ASN A 297 15.27 -11.03 3.60
CA ASN A 297 14.41 -11.00 4.79
C ASN A 297 14.76 -12.13 5.77
N LEU A 298 15.02 -13.36 5.30
CA LEU A 298 15.42 -14.47 6.17
C LEU A 298 16.79 -14.25 6.80
N GLN A 299 17.78 -13.73 6.05
CA GLN A 299 19.09 -13.40 6.61
C GLN A 299 19.00 -12.34 7.70
N ASP A 300 18.18 -11.31 7.50
CA ASP A 300 18.04 -10.23 8.49
C ASP A 300 17.28 -10.72 9.74
N LEU A 301 16.30 -11.62 9.56
CA LEU A 301 15.66 -12.30 10.68
C LEU A 301 16.61 -13.22 11.46
N ASP A 302 17.51 -13.94 10.79
CA ASP A 302 18.48 -14.79 11.48
C ASP A 302 19.50 -13.97 12.29
N LYS A 303 19.95 -12.83 11.74
CA LYS A 303 20.83 -11.90 12.45
C LYS A 303 20.17 -11.30 13.70
N THR A 304 18.91 -10.88 13.57
CA THR A 304 18.19 -10.20 14.65
C THR A 304 17.61 -11.17 15.67
N ASN A 305 17.23 -12.38 15.25
CA ASN A 305 16.63 -13.41 16.08
C ASN A 305 17.27 -14.79 15.81
N PRO A 306 18.52 -15.03 16.27
CA PRO A 306 19.21 -16.30 16.02
C PRO A 306 18.39 -17.51 16.48
N GLY A 307 18.32 -18.55 15.64
CA GLY A 307 17.59 -19.79 15.97
C GLY A 307 16.10 -19.76 15.63
N ILE A 308 15.52 -18.61 15.26
CA ILE A 308 14.08 -18.49 15.01
C ILE A 308 13.64 -19.29 13.78
N ILE A 309 14.48 -19.35 12.74
CA ILE A 309 14.18 -20.02 11.47
C ILE A 309 14.00 -21.52 11.70
N GLN A 310 14.89 -22.11 12.51
CA GLN A 310 14.95 -23.52 12.87
C GLN A 310 13.60 -23.99 13.46
N THR A 311 12.89 -23.12 14.18
CA THR A 311 11.58 -23.44 14.79
C THR A 311 10.47 -23.72 13.77
N LYS A 312 10.63 -23.25 12.51
CA LYS A 312 9.60 -23.30 11.46
C LYS A 312 10.00 -24.01 10.18
N VAL A 313 11.21 -24.55 10.09
CA VAL A 313 11.75 -25.21 8.88
C VAL A 313 10.80 -26.24 8.28
N MET A 314 10.24 -27.13 9.10
CA MET A 314 9.32 -28.17 8.62
C MET A 314 8.02 -27.61 8.04
N GLN A 315 7.53 -26.49 8.56
CA GLN A 315 6.37 -25.79 7.98
C GLN A 315 6.76 -25.11 6.67
N GLY A 316 7.94 -24.47 6.63
CA GLY A 316 8.51 -23.90 5.42
C GLY A 316 8.62 -24.92 4.28
N PHE A 317 9.20 -26.11 4.52
CA PHE A 317 9.31 -27.15 3.49
C PHE A 317 7.95 -27.61 2.95
N LYS A 318 6.96 -27.79 3.83
CA LYS A 318 5.60 -28.14 3.39
C LYS A 318 5.01 -27.06 2.49
N MET A 319 5.23 -25.80 2.82
CA MET A 319 4.77 -24.67 2.03
C MET A 319 5.51 -24.51 0.71
N SER A 320 6.85 -24.69 0.68
CA SER A 320 7.62 -24.75 -0.56
C SER A 320 7.07 -25.83 -1.48
N TYR A 321 6.79 -27.03 -0.96
CA TYR A 321 6.18 -28.09 -1.75
C TYR A 321 4.79 -27.72 -2.28
N GLN A 322 3.94 -27.09 -1.47
CA GLN A 322 2.62 -26.61 -1.92
C GLN A 322 2.74 -25.59 -3.06
N LEU A 323 3.69 -24.65 -2.96
CA LEU A 323 3.97 -23.67 -4.01
C LEU A 323 4.45 -24.37 -5.28
N GLN A 324 5.45 -25.26 -5.19
CA GLN A 324 5.96 -25.98 -6.36
C GLN A 324 4.89 -26.82 -7.05
N LYS A 325 4.02 -27.48 -6.28
CA LYS A 325 2.87 -28.22 -6.81
C LYS A 325 1.95 -27.30 -7.61
N LEU A 326 1.57 -26.17 -7.02
CA LEU A 326 0.68 -25.19 -7.62
C LEU A 326 1.27 -24.64 -8.93
N LEU A 327 2.54 -24.24 -8.93
CA LEU A 327 3.20 -23.69 -10.11
C LEU A 327 3.39 -24.75 -11.22
N THR A 328 3.64 -26.01 -10.86
CA THR A 328 3.81 -27.10 -11.84
C THR A 328 2.48 -27.45 -12.51
N MET A 329 1.37 -27.48 -11.76
CA MET A 329 0.03 -27.69 -12.30
C MET A 329 -0.39 -26.62 -13.32
N GLN A 330 0.05 -25.37 -13.13
CA GLN A 330 -0.15 -24.30 -14.10
C GLN A 330 0.55 -24.59 -15.45
N ASN A 331 1.76 -25.14 -15.42
CA ASN A 331 2.51 -25.48 -16.64
C ASN A 331 1.90 -26.69 -17.36
N ALA A 332 1.41 -27.70 -16.63
CA ALA A 332 0.76 -28.88 -17.20
C ALA A 332 -0.53 -28.54 -17.96
N LYS A 333 -1.26 -27.48 -17.55
CA LYS A 333 -2.40 -26.94 -18.31
C LYS A 333 -1.99 -26.34 -19.66
N GLN A 334 -0.70 -26.02 -19.85
CA GLN A 334 -0.15 -25.38 -21.05
C GLN A 334 0.68 -26.33 -21.93
N SER A 335 1.18 -27.47 -21.42
CA SER A 335 1.84 -28.52 -22.23
C SER A 335 1.90 -29.89 -21.53
N ASP A 336 1.75 -30.95 -22.35
CA ASP A 336 1.94 -32.41 -22.18
C ASP A 336 1.60 -33.08 -20.80
N PRO A 337 0.76 -34.14 -20.74
CA PRO A 337 0.32 -34.79 -19.49
C PRO A 337 1.41 -35.43 -18.61
N GLN A 338 2.67 -35.44 -19.05
CA GLN A 338 3.80 -36.02 -18.30
C GLN A 338 4.50 -35.00 -17.38
N ALA A 339 3.98 -33.76 -17.30
CA ALA A 339 4.49 -32.64 -16.52
C ALA A 339 4.22 -32.69 -14.99
N ASP A 340 3.60 -33.77 -14.47
CA ASP A 340 3.17 -33.88 -13.06
C ASP A 340 4.30 -34.13 -12.03
N ILE A 341 5.56 -34.20 -12.46
CA ILE A 341 6.69 -34.46 -11.55
C ILE A 341 7.18 -33.16 -10.92
N ILE A 342 6.85 -32.94 -9.66
CA ILE A 342 7.48 -31.90 -8.82
C ILE A 342 8.91 -32.34 -8.51
N ARG A 343 9.89 -31.69 -9.12
CA ARG A 343 11.31 -31.98 -8.89
C ARG A 343 11.84 -31.08 -7.77
N GLY A 344 12.50 -31.67 -6.77
CA GLY A 344 13.19 -30.94 -5.71
C GLY A 344 14.52 -30.31 -6.12
N MET A 345 14.82 -30.26 -7.43
CA MET A 345 16.07 -29.75 -7.98
C MET A 345 15.82 -28.70 -9.06
N THR A 346 16.68 -27.69 -9.13
CA THR A 346 16.68 -26.65 -10.17
C THR A 346 18.08 -26.52 -10.79
N LYS A 347 18.15 -25.98 -12.00
CA LYS A 347 19.43 -25.67 -12.67
C LYS A 347 19.89 -24.29 -12.21
N LEU A 348 21.14 -24.17 -11.77
CA LEU A 348 21.71 -22.86 -11.49
C LEU A 348 21.92 -22.09 -12.80
N THR A 349 21.37 -20.89 -12.93
CA THR A 349 21.76 -19.94 -14.00
C THR A 349 23.05 -19.25 -13.60
N VAL A 350 24.17 -19.97 -13.64
CA VAL A 350 25.49 -19.34 -13.61
C VAL A 350 25.78 -18.81 -15.00
N ILE A 351 26.04 -17.52 -15.14
CA ILE A 351 26.57 -16.93 -16.38
C ILE A 351 28.04 -17.38 -16.49
N SER A 352 28.29 -18.64 -16.87
CA SER A 352 29.63 -19.10 -17.22
C SER A 352 29.80 -19.11 -18.73
N TRP A 353 30.82 -18.41 -19.22
CA TRP A 353 31.20 -18.35 -20.63
C TRP A 353 31.76 -19.66 -21.20
N ASN A 354 31.82 -20.70 -20.36
CA ASN A 354 32.32 -22.02 -20.72
C ASN A 354 31.18 -23.04 -20.60
N SER A 355 31.02 -23.85 -21.65
CA SER A 355 30.00 -24.87 -21.88
C SER A 355 30.04 -26.07 -20.91
N GLN A 356 30.31 -25.85 -19.63
CA GLN A 356 30.14 -26.87 -18.60
C GLN A 356 28.67 -26.92 -18.18
N GLN A 357 28.12 -28.13 -18.08
CA GLN A 357 26.77 -28.36 -17.60
C GLN A 357 26.54 -27.58 -16.28
N LEU A 358 25.52 -26.74 -16.27
CA LEU A 358 25.14 -25.97 -15.09
C LEU A 358 24.84 -26.93 -13.93
N PRO A 359 25.47 -26.77 -12.76
CA PRO A 359 25.24 -27.67 -11.63
C PRO A 359 23.77 -27.61 -11.21
N TYR A 360 23.19 -28.78 -10.96
CA TYR A 360 21.87 -28.88 -10.33
C TYR A 360 22.02 -28.63 -8.83
N CYS A 361 21.11 -27.85 -8.26
CA CYS A 361 21.01 -27.64 -6.82
C CYS A 361 19.61 -28.01 -6.32
N SER A 362 19.47 -28.23 -5.01
CA SER A 362 18.14 -28.38 -4.42
C SER A 362 17.39 -27.06 -4.48
N VAL A 363 16.07 -27.11 -4.65
CA VAL A 363 15.21 -25.92 -4.72
C VAL A 363 15.27 -25.09 -3.43
N ASN A 364 15.53 -25.72 -2.27
CA ASN A 364 15.70 -25.04 -0.98
C ASN A 364 17.19 -24.94 -0.57
N HIS A 365 18.13 -24.91 -1.53
CA HIS A 365 19.57 -24.87 -1.24
C HIS A 365 19.94 -23.68 -0.34
N PHE A 366 19.36 -22.51 -0.58
CA PHE A 366 19.57 -21.31 0.23
C PHE A 366 19.29 -21.57 1.72
N LEU A 367 18.14 -22.19 2.04
CA LEU A 367 17.75 -22.46 3.42
C LEU A 367 18.75 -23.38 4.13
N TYR A 368 19.25 -24.40 3.43
CA TYR A 368 20.28 -25.28 3.98
C TYR A 368 21.57 -24.52 4.29
N SER A 369 22.00 -23.65 3.37
CA SER A 369 23.19 -22.82 3.54
C SER A 369 23.03 -21.87 4.74
N LEU A 370 21.86 -21.24 4.88
CA LEU A 370 21.55 -20.33 5.99
C LEU A 370 21.63 -21.03 7.34
N ILE A 371 20.89 -22.14 7.52
CA ILE A 371 20.83 -22.88 8.80
C ILE A 371 22.18 -23.52 9.16
N ARG A 372 23.00 -23.87 8.16
CA ARG A 372 24.33 -24.42 8.40
C ARG A 372 25.32 -23.37 8.93
N SER A 373 25.13 -22.11 8.57
CA SER A 373 25.97 -20.99 9.02
C SER A 373 25.52 -20.38 10.35
N SER A 374 24.24 -20.52 10.70
CA SER A 374 23.67 -20.17 12.01
C SER A 374 24.15 -21.13 13.10
#